data_AF-A0A1Y2WL41-F1
#
_entry.id   AF-A0A1Y2WL41-F1
#
_cell.length_a   1.000
_cell.length_b   1.000
_cell.length_c   1.000
_cell.angle_alpha   90.00
_cell.angle_beta   90.00
_cell.angle_gamma   90.00
#
_symmetry.space_group_name_H-M   'P 1'
#
loop_
_entity.id
_entity.type
_entity.pdbx_description
1 polymer ?
#
loop_
_entity_poly.entity_id
_entity_poly.type
_entity_poly.pdbx_seq_one_letter_code
_entity_poly.pdbx_strand_id
1 'polypeptide(L)'
;MLATIPNRGVVSFFLSFLLCYVVIALYLRYKCYRDPSSLFFRPESARVLTYSSFRKAQARKYADLAALHTPTKWVANSTATEFCIGISSVSRHGFSYLKETLGSVLEGLDDLERQRIYLVVFLAHTDQSQHEDFNQPWLLNVADNLPTYPDDPETLELVRQLETSGDYEAHARKQKIDYTVLLSECARVDAKYTMTLEDDVIALDGWYHRALGALHTAARKTRELGRDSFLYLRIFYDGRLLGWNSEEWPLYVELSMAVLIIEVLILMTLRWRVVMMRKTLTIPVVFLLCGVCTPMLIGLFFAAGRNCMLPKRPGVHLMHKYGCCAQGLIFPQHQVLDHLLPLYGETHDTHAAVDTFLEDWANNRDSLRWAVTPVLIQHVGGKSSHGAGDQEMGSLTDDMPFDYSFEMNDPIKLAKEHQAWVAEMLRRDPAVGGQPR
;
A
#
# COMPACT_ATOMS: atom_id res chain seq x y z
N MET A 1 31.76 -15.56 56.58
CA MET A 1 30.33 -15.42 56.97
C MET A 1 29.49 -15.39 55.70
N LEU A 2 29.17 -16.57 55.18
CA LEU A 2 28.22 -16.79 54.11
C LEU A 2 26.89 -17.13 54.76
N ALA A 3 25.97 -16.18 54.85
CA ALA A 3 24.56 -16.41 55.12
C ALA A 3 23.77 -15.10 54.99
N THR A 4 23.27 -14.80 53.80
CA THR A 4 22.02 -14.04 53.68
C THR A 4 21.10 -14.81 52.76
N ILE A 5 20.10 -15.42 53.39
CA ILE A 5 19.03 -16.22 52.83
C ILE A 5 18.41 -15.44 51.65
N PRO A 6 18.25 -16.03 50.45
CA PRO A 6 17.54 -15.36 49.37
C PRO A 6 16.15 -15.02 49.87
N ASN A 7 15.79 -13.75 49.76
CA ASN A 7 14.53 -13.20 50.23
C ASN A 7 13.39 -13.93 49.50
N ARG A 8 12.85 -15.02 50.07
CA ARG A 8 11.98 -16.00 49.39
C ARG A 8 10.82 -15.35 48.64
N GLY A 9 10.29 -14.25 49.17
CA GLY A 9 9.25 -13.45 48.51
C GLY A 9 9.70 -12.75 47.22
N VAL A 10 10.93 -12.20 47.17
CA VAL A 10 11.48 -11.56 45.96
C VAL A 10 11.74 -12.60 44.87
N VAL A 11 12.28 -13.76 45.26
CA VAL A 11 12.51 -14.88 44.32
C VAL A 11 11.18 -15.40 43.77
N SER A 12 10.18 -15.64 44.64
CA SER A 12 8.85 -16.08 44.22
C SER A 12 8.15 -15.07 43.31
N PHE A 13 8.26 -13.76 43.62
CA PHE A 13 7.76 -12.70 42.76
C PHE A 13 8.42 -12.72 41.37
N PHE A 14 9.75 -12.80 41.32
CA PHE A 14 10.48 -12.81 40.06
C PHE A 14 10.15 -14.04 39.20
N LEU A 15 10.04 -15.22 39.81
CA LEU A 15 9.61 -16.44 39.11
C LEU A 15 8.19 -16.32 38.56
N SER A 16 7.28 -15.70 39.32
CA SER A 16 5.91 -15.43 38.87
C SER A 16 5.91 -14.45 37.69
N PHE A 17 6.73 -13.39 37.76
CA PHE A 17 6.92 -12.46 36.65
C PHE A 17 7.46 -13.18 35.40
N LEU A 18 8.48 -14.02 35.54
CA LEU A 18 9.04 -14.77 34.41
C LEU A 18 8.00 -15.70 33.77
N LEU A 19 7.16 -16.36 34.57
CA LEU A 19 6.05 -17.17 34.06
C LEU A 19 5.09 -16.30 33.22
N CYS A 20 4.66 -15.16 33.76
CA CYS A 20 3.80 -14.23 33.03
C CYS A 20 4.48 -13.69 31.76
N TYR A 21 5.77 -13.35 31.83
CA TYR A 21 6.56 -12.88 30.71
C TYR A 21 6.60 -13.91 29.58
N VAL A 22 6.84 -15.19 29.90
CA VAL A 22 6.82 -16.28 28.91
C VAL A 22 5.43 -16.43 28.29
N VAL A 23 4.36 -16.38 29.08
CA VAL A 23 2.98 -16.44 28.55
C VAL A 23 2.71 -15.28 27.58
N ILE A 24 3.11 -14.06 27.94
CA ILE A 24 2.96 -12.88 27.08
C ILE A 24 3.80 -13.05 25.81
N ALA A 25 5.04 -13.51 25.91
CA ALA A 25 5.90 -13.75 24.75
C ALA A 25 5.32 -14.82 23.81
N LEU A 26 4.72 -15.90 24.34
CA LEU A 26 4.03 -16.91 23.54
C LEU A 26 2.78 -16.35 22.85
N TYR A 27 2.01 -15.51 23.55
CA TYR A 27 0.87 -14.82 22.97
C TYR A 27 1.28 -13.88 21.83
N LEU A 28 2.34 -13.07 22.03
CA LEU A 28 2.88 -12.18 21.01
C LEU A 28 3.46 -12.96 19.83
N ARG A 29 4.11 -14.11 20.09
CA ARG A 29 4.57 -15.02 19.02
C ARG A 29 3.42 -15.53 18.16
N TYR A 30 2.23 -15.74 18.74
CA TYR A 30 1.04 -16.16 18.00
C TYR A 30 0.35 -14.98 17.29
N LYS A 31 0.36 -13.78 17.86
CA LYS A 31 -0.34 -12.61 17.28
C LYS A 31 0.50 -11.83 16.27
N CYS A 32 1.79 -11.68 16.50
CA CYS A 32 2.67 -10.78 15.75
C CYS A 32 3.48 -11.49 14.65
N TYR A 33 3.17 -12.74 14.32
CA TYR A 33 3.95 -13.47 13.32
C TYR A 33 3.86 -12.90 11.89
N ARG A 34 2.89 -12.02 11.63
CA ARG A 34 2.71 -11.32 10.34
C ARG A 34 3.38 -9.96 10.28
N ASP A 35 3.92 -9.47 11.40
CA ASP A 35 4.60 -8.18 11.42
C ASP A 35 6.07 -8.37 11.01
N PRO A 36 6.50 -7.84 9.85
CA PRO A 36 7.89 -7.98 9.38
C PRO A 36 8.91 -7.30 10.29
N SER A 37 8.49 -6.39 11.18
CA SER A 37 9.36 -5.76 12.17
C SER A 37 9.46 -6.53 13.50
N SER A 38 8.77 -7.68 13.62
CA SER A 38 8.80 -8.52 14.82
C SER A 38 9.88 -9.59 14.76
N LEU A 39 10.52 -9.87 15.90
CA LEU A 39 11.34 -11.08 16.09
C LEU A 39 10.53 -12.38 15.97
N PHE A 40 9.20 -12.31 16.01
CA PHE A 40 8.30 -13.45 15.84
C PHE A 40 7.82 -13.63 14.39
N PHE A 41 8.27 -12.78 13.47
CA PHE A 41 7.87 -12.83 12.07
C PHE A 41 8.13 -14.21 11.45
N ARG A 42 7.16 -14.73 10.71
CA ARG A 42 7.25 -16.00 10.00
C ARG A 42 6.89 -15.79 8.53
N PRO A 43 7.86 -15.54 7.64
CA PRO A 43 7.59 -15.17 6.25
C PRO A 43 6.69 -16.19 5.54
N GLU A 44 6.98 -17.48 5.71
CA GLU A 44 6.19 -18.58 5.12
C GLU A 44 4.72 -18.58 5.49
N SER A 45 4.39 -18.15 6.71
CA SER A 45 3.00 -18.07 7.18
C SER A 45 2.37 -16.69 6.94
N ALA A 46 3.20 -15.65 6.87
CA ALA A 46 2.76 -14.28 6.74
C ALA A 46 2.46 -13.88 5.29
N ARG A 47 3.16 -14.47 4.31
CA ARG A 47 3.00 -14.19 2.88
C ARG A 47 2.04 -15.15 2.16
N VAL A 48 1.21 -15.89 2.90
CA VAL A 48 0.20 -16.76 2.31
C VAL A 48 -0.85 -15.90 1.60
N LEU A 49 -0.86 -15.98 0.27
CA LEU A 49 -1.79 -15.29 -0.62
C LEU A 49 -3.19 -15.91 -0.52
N THR A 50 -3.94 -15.58 0.52
CA THR A 50 -5.29 -16.10 0.74
C THR A 50 -6.30 -15.27 -0.02
N TYR A 51 -6.34 -13.97 0.25
CA TYR A 51 -7.30 -13.06 -0.35
C TYR A 51 -6.87 -12.64 -1.76
N SER A 52 -5.57 -12.42 -1.98
CA SER A 52 -5.06 -12.13 -3.31
C SER A 52 -5.33 -13.27 -4.30
N SER A 53 -5.15 -14.53 -3.91
CA SER A 53 -5.46 -15.68 -4.78
C SER A 53 -6.96 -15.76 -5.11
N PHE A 54 -7.83 -15.44 -4.15
CA PHE A 54 -9.28 -15.36 -4.38
C PHE A 54 -9.61 -14.28 -5.41
N ARG A 55 -9.06 -13.06 -5.26
CA ARG A 55 -9.26 -11.97 -6.23
C ARG A 55 -8.65 -12.26 -7.60
N LYS A 56 -7.48 -12.92 -7.67
CA LYS A 56 -6.89 -13.40 -8.94
C LYS A 56 -7.84 -14.33 -9.69
N ALA A 57 -8.49 -15.26 -8.99
CA ALA A 57 -9.45 -16.17 -9.61
C ALA A 57 -10.68 -15.42 -10.15
N GLN A 58 -11.22 -14.45 -9.41
CA GLN A 58 -12.31 -13.59 -9.89
C GLN A 58 -11.89 -12.77 -11.11
N ALA A 59 -10.71 -12.16 -11.06
CA ALA A 59 -10.18 -11.34 -12.14
C ALA A 59 -10.01 -12.12 -13.45
N ARG A 60 -9.41 -13.32 -13.38
CA ARG A 60 -9.25 -14.20 -14.55
C ARG A 60 -10.61 -14.58 -15.13
N LYS A 61 -11.57 -14.97 -14.27
CA LYS A 61 -12.94 -15.29 -14.69
C LYS A 61 -13.61 -14.11 -15.39
N TYR A 62 -13.48 -12.90 -14.85
CA TYR A 62 -14.02 -11.69 -15.46
C TYR A 62 -13.41 -11.45 -16.84
N ALA A 63 -12.08 -11.52 -16.97
CA ALA A 63 -11.40 -11.31 -18.24
C ALA A 63 -11.76 -12.38 -19.28
N ASP A 64 -11.89 -13.66 -18.88
CA ASP A 64 -12.32 -14.73 -19.78
C ASP A 64 -13.76 -14.53 -20.28
N LEU A 65 -14.65 -14.03 -19.43
CA LEU A 65 -16.01 -13.64 -19.84
C LEU A 65 -15.98 -12.42 -20.77
N ALA A 66 -15.13 -11.43 -20.48
CA ALA A 66 -14.97 -10.24 -21.31
C ALA A 66 -14.41 -10.57 -22.69
N ALA A 67 -13.64 -11.65 -22.85
CA ALA A 67 -13.21 -12.14 -24.17
C ALA A 67 -14.37 -12.59 -25.05
N LEU A 68 -15.45 -13.09 -24.43
CA LEU A 68 -16.63 -13.63 -25.12
C LEU A 68 -17.76 -12.60 -25.28
N HIS A 69 -17.92 -11.74 -24.28
CA HIS A 69 -18.98 -10.73 -24.23
C HIS A 69 -18.37 -9.39 -23.81
N THR A 70 -18.48 -8.37 -24.67
CA THR A 70 -17.95 -7.05 -24.35
C THR A 70 -18.68 -6.48 -23.14
N PRO A 71 -17.98 -6.21 -22.02
CA PRO A 71 -18.59 -5.61 -20.84
C PRO A 71 -18.98 -4.15 -21.13
N THR A 72 -19.75 -3.55 -20.22
CA THR A 72 -20.02 -2.11 -20.24
C THR A 72 -18.71 -1.33 -20.32
N LYS A 73 -18.63 -0.43 -21.30
CA LYS A 73 -17.48 0.48 -21.50
C LYS A 73 -17.84 1.89 -21.08
N TRP A 74 -16.81 2.70 -20.89
CA TRP A 74 -16.98 4.12 -20.73
C TRP A 74 -17.57 4.73 -22.00
N VAL A 75 -18.49 5.67 -21.84
CA VAL A 75 -19.08 6.43 -22.95
C VAL A 75 -18.88 7.90 -22.68
N ALA A 76 -18.20 8.58 -23.60
CA ALA A 76 -17.96 10.01 -23.51
C ALA A 76 -19.26 10.80 -23.30
N ASN A 77 -19.23 11.76 -22.36
CA ASN A 77 -20.35 12.64 -22.01
C ASN A 77 -21.62 11.95 -21.47
N SER A 78 -21.58 10.63 -21.18
CA SER A 78 -22.72 9.92 -20.58
C SER A 78 -22.87 10.21 -19.09
N THR A 79 -21.75 10.25 -18.37
CA THR A 79 -21.66 10.57 -16.95
C THR A 79 -20.36 11.34 -16.69
N ALA A 80 -20.27 12.05 -15.56
CA ALA A 80 -19.04 12.72 -15.17
C ALA A 80 -17.95 11.67 -14.85
N THR A 81 -16.84 11.70 -15.58
CA THR A 81 -15.71 10.80 -15.36
C THR A 81 -15.07 11.10 -14.01
N GLU A 82 -15.07 10.11 -13.12
CA GLU A 82 -14.50 10.26 -11.78
C GLU A 82 -13.01 9.91 -11.79
N PHE A 83 -12.65 8.79 -12.42
CA PHE A 83 -11.28 8.33 -12.56
C PHE A 83 -10.88 8.15 -14.03
N CYS A 84 -9.69 8.64 -14.40
CA CYS A 84 -8.91 8.04 -15.47
C CYS A 84 -7.88 7.09 -14.83
N ILE A 85 -7.86 5.82 -15.23
CA ILE A 85 -6.91 4.82 -14.72
C ILE A 85 -5.90 4.52 -15.83
N GLY A 86 -4.62 4.82 -15.59
CA GLY A 86 -3.51 4.50 -16.48
C GLY A 86 -2.71 3.33 -15.97
N ILE A 87 -2.56 2.29 -16.80
CA ILE A 87 -1.76 1.09 -16.52
C ILE A 87 -0.77 0.87 -17.65
N SER A 88 0.51 0.86 -17.36
CA SER A 88 1.55 0.45 -18.32
C SER A 88 2.00 -0.97 -18.04
N SER A 89 2.24 -1.73 -19.10
CA SER A 89 2.66 -3.12 -19.02
C SER A 89 3.79 -3.41 -20.00
N VAL A 90 4.78 -4.18 -19.55
CA VAL A 90 5.93 -4.61 -20.33
C VAL A 90 6.00 -6.14 -20.35
N SER A 91 6.57 -6.69 -21.42
CA SER A 91 6.65 -8.14 -21.62
C SER A 91 7.63 -8.76 -20.63
N ARG A 92 7.33 -9.98 -20.18
CA ARG A 92 8.18 -10.76 -19.26
C ARG A 92 8.49 -12.16 -19.80
N HIS A 93 8.37 -12.33 -21.12
CA HIS A 93 8.62 -13.55 -21.89
C HIS A 93 7.87 -14.78 -21.36
N GLY A 94 6.58 -14.86 -21.69
CA GLY A 94 5.71 -16.02 -21.47
C GLY A 94 4.77 -15.91 -20.27
N PHE A 95 4.70 -14.74 -19.63
CA PHE A 95 3.81 -14.50 -18.49
C PHE A 95 3.39 -13.03 -18.41
N SER A 96 2.12 -12.77 -18.09
CA SER A 96 1.61 -11.42 -17.86
C SER A 96 0.70 -11.35 -16.63
N TYR A 97 0.90 -10.32 -15.80
CA TYR A 97 0.02 -9.99 -14.68
C TYR A 97 -1.17 -9.12 -15.11
N LEU A 98 -1.10 -8.47 -16.28
CA LEU A 98 -2.04 -7.44 -16.72
C LEU A 98 -3.49 -7.94 -16.72
N LYS A 99 -3.71 -9.20 -17.15
CA LYS A 99 -5.04 -9.83 -17.13
C LYS A 99 -5.65 -9.88 -15.74
N GLU A 100 -4.85 -10.24 -14.74
CA GLU A 100 -5.28 -10.29 -13.33
C GLU A 100 -5.52 -8.89 -12.77
N THR A 101 -4.64 -7.95 -13.11
CA THR A 101 -4.76 -6.55 -12.69
C THR A 101 -6.04 -5.92 -13.24
N LEU A 102 -6.24 -5.91 -14.56
CA LEU A 102 -7.44 -5.34 -15.19
C LEU A 102 -8.71 -6.04 -14.73
N GLY A 103 -8.67 -7.37 -14.66
CA GLY A 103 -9.80 -8.14 -14.16
C GLY A 103 -10.16 -7.77 -12.72
N SER A 104 -9.18 -7.56 -11.83
CA SER A 104 -9.46 -7.25 -10.42
C SER A 104 -9.94 -5.82 -10.19
N VAL A 105 -9.50 -4.87 -11.03
CA VAL A 105 -9.93 -3.47 -11.02
C VAL A 105 -11.40 -3.35 -11.45
N LEU A 106 -11.81 -4.15 -12.44
CA LEU A 106 -13.14 -4.07 -13.04
C LEU A 106 -14.16 -5.05 -12.44
N GLU A 107 -13.72 -6.19 -11.93
CA GLU A 107 -14.64 -7.16 -11.34
C GLU A 107 -15.29 -6.57 -10.09
N GLY A 108 -16.61 -6.73 -10.04
CA GLY A 108 -17.45 -6.31 -8.92
C GLY A 108 -18.11 -4.96 -9.16
N LEU A 109 -17.53 -4.12 -10.03
CA LEU A 109 -18.09 -2.81 -10.36
C LEU A 109 -19.48 -2.94 -10.99
N ASP A 110 -20.41 -2.09 -10.54
CA ASP A 110 -21.68 -1.92 -11.23
C ASP A 110 -21.52 -1.08 -12.52
N ASP A 111 -22.54 -1.08 -13.38
CA ASP A 111 -22.49 -0.36 -14.66
C ASP A 111 -22.25 1.14 -14.51
N LEU A 112 -22.72 1.76 -13.43
CA LEU A 112 -22.54 3.18 -13.14
C LEU A 112 -21.14 3.48 -12.64
N GLU A 113 -20.59 2.63 -11.76
CA GLU A 113 -19.19 2.71 -11.36
C GLU A 113 -18.28 2.58 -12.59
N ARG A 114 -18.55 1.58 -13.46
CA ARG A 114 -17.78 1.35 -14.69
C ARG A 114 -17.85 2.52 -15.66
N GLN A 115 -19.01 3.16 -15.80
CA GLN A 115 -19.19 4.35 -16.65
C GLN A 115 -18.45 5.58 -16.14
N ARG A 116 -18.08 5.63 -14.85
CA ARG A 116 -17.31 6.73 -14.25
C ARG A 116 -15.80 6.52 -14.29
N ILE A 117 -15.35 5.43 -14.91
CA ILE A 117 -13.93 5.08 -15.05
C ILE A 117 -13.59 5.09 -16.53
N TYR A 118 -12.57 5.85 -16.92
CA TYR A 118 -11.92 5.74 -18.22
C TYR A 118 -10.60 4.96 -18.06
N LEU A 119 -10.48 3.83 -18.75
CA LEU A 119 -9.35 2.90 -18.59
C LEU A 119 -8.37 2.98 -19.77
N VAL A 120 -7.18 3.49 -19.51
CA VAL A 120 -6.05 3.56 -20.44
C VAL A 120 -5.05 2.44 -20.12
N VAL A 121 -4.77 1.59 -21.11
CA VAL A 121 -3.81 0.50 -20.96
C VAL A 121 -2.72 0.63 -22.02
N PHE A 122 -1.48 0.83 -21.60
CA PHE A 122 -0.35 1.02 -22.48
C PHE A 122 0.56 -0.21 -22.47
N LEU A 123 0.62 -0.93 -23.59
CA LEU A 123 1.64 -1.94 -23.83
C LEU A 123 2.92 -1.20 -24.22
N ALA A 124 3.83 -1.03 -23.26
CA ALA A 124 4.93 -0.08 -23.32
C ALA A 124 6.13 -0.63 -24.10
N HIS A 125 5.90 -0.92 -25.39
CA HIS A 125 6.92 -1.34 -26.34
C HIS A 125 6.78 -0.53 -27.63
N THR A 126 7.92 -0.19 -28.26
CA THR A 126 7.91 0.41 -29.60
C THR A 126 7.20 -0.48 -30.62
N ASP A 127 7.35 -1.80 -30.51
CA ASP A 127 6.54 -2.81 -31.18
C ASP A 127 5.68 -3.56 -30.15
N GLN A 128 4.40 -3.17 -30.06
CA GLN A 128 3.47 -3.74 -29.09
C GLN A 128 3.20 -5.23 -29.31
N SER A 129 3.46 -5.78 -30.50
CA SER A 129 3.25 -7.21 -30.78
C SER A 129 4.18 -8.13 -30.01
N GLN A 130 5.22 -7.57 -29.39
CA GLN A 130 6.12 -8.28 -28.48
C GLN A 130 5.45 -8.61 -27.14
N HIS A 131 4.38 -7.92 -26.76
CA HIS A 131 3.65 -8.17 -25.52
C HIS A 131 2.71 -9.37 -25.66
N GLU A 132 2.71 -10.27 -24.68
CA GLU A 132 1.91 -11.51 -24.67
C GLU A 132 0.40 -11.24 -24.77
N ASP A 133 -0.02 -10.08 -24.27
CA ASP A 133 -1.43 -9.65 -24.27
C ASP A 133 -1.84 -8.81 -25.49
N PHE A 134 -0.93 -8.59 -26.45
CA PHE A 134 -1.25 -7.85 -27.67
C PHE A 134 -2.40 -8.52 -28.44
N ASN A 135 -3.35 -7.71 -28.90
CA ASN A 135 -4.55 -8.15 -29.64
C ASN A 135 -5.41 -9.22 -28.94
N GLN A 136 -5.25 -9.44 -27.63
CA GLN A 136 -6.11 -10.36 -26.92
C GLN A 136 -7.56 -9.83 -26.85
N PRO A 137 -8.59 -10.66 -27.13
CA PRO A 137 -9.98 -10.20 -27.15
C PRO A 137 -10.43 -9.57 -25.83
N TRP A 138 -10.00 -10.15 -24.70
CA TRP A 138 -10.33 -9.62 -23.38
C TRP A 138 -9.76 -8.20 -23.20
N LEU A 139 -8.53 -7.92 -23.64
CA LEU A 139 -7.89 -6.62 -23.50
C LEU A 139 -8.63 -5.56 -24.34
N LEU A 140 -8.88 -5.87 -25.61
CA LEU A 140 -9.64 -5.02 -26.54
C LEU A 140 -11.05 -4.71 -26.01
N ASN A 141 -11.67 -5.66 -25.31
CA ASN A 141 -13.02 -5.51 -24.77
C ASN A 141 -13.08 -4.77 -23.43
N VAL A 142 -12.00 -4.75 -22.63
CA VAL A 142 -12.02 -4.07 -21.32
C VAL A 142 -11.43 -2.66 -21.36
N ALA A 143 -10.38 -2.44 -22.14
CA ALA A 143 -9.72 -1.13 -22.24
C ALA A 143 -10.60 -0.14 -23.01
N ASP A 144 -10.63 1.11 -22.53
CA ASP A 144 -11.27 2.22 -23.26
C ASP A 144 -10.28 2.86 -24.24
N ASN A 145 -8.98 2.82 -23.93
CA ASN A 145 -7.91 3.28 -24.80
C ASN A 145 -6.67 2.38 -24.72
N LEU A 146 -6.02 2.19 -25.87
CA LEU A 146 -4.80 1.40 -26.05
C LEU A 146 -3.78 2.25 -26.83
N PRO A 147 -3.15 3.26 -26.21
CA PRO A 147 -2.24 4.16 -26.90
C PRO A 147 -0.97 3.43 -27.38
N THR A 148 -0.31 4.04 -28.35
CA THR A 148 1.09 3.75 -28.73
C THR A 148 1.97 4.94 -28.32
N TYR A 149 3.29 4.81 -28.46
CA TYR A 149 4.13 6.00 -28.42
C TYR A 149 3.72 7.01 -29.51
N PRO A 150 3.92 8.32 -29.28
CA PRO A 150 3.70 9.34 -30.29
C PRO A 150 4.48 9.04 -31.58
N ASP A 151 3.90 9.40 -32.73
CA ASP A 151 4.54 9.25 -34.05
C ASP A 151 5.61 10.35 -34.27
N ASP A 152 6.60 10.35 -33.38
CA ASP A 152 7.77 11.20 -33.42
C ASP A 152 9.02 10.32 -33.63
N PRO A 153 9.72 10.44 -34.78
CA PRO A 153 10.84 9.57 -35.10
C PRO A 153 11.98 9.61 -34.07
N GLU A 154 12.26 10.78 -33.47
CA GLU A 154 13.32 10.93 -32.47
C GLU A 154 12.96 10.20 -31.17
N THR A 155 11.73 10.37 -30.68
CA THR A 155 11.22 9.68 -29.50
C THR A 155 11.19 8.17 -29.71
N LEU A 156 10.68 7.70 -30.86
CA LEU A 156 10.60 6.27 -31.16
C LEU A 156 11.98 5.61 -31.22
N GLU A 157 12.96 6.28 -31.82
CA GLU A 157 14.33 5.78 -31.86
C GLU A 157 14.99 5.79 -30.48
N LEU A 158 14.78 6.84 -29.68
CA LEU A 158 15.24 6.89 -28.30
C LEU A 158 14.67 5.74 -27.48
N VAL A 159 13.35 5.52 -27.52
CA VAL A 159 12.71 4.44 -26.75
C VAL A 159 13.23 3.08 -27.19
N ARG A 160 13.41 2.85 -28.50
CA ARG A 160 13.99 1.61 -29.02
C ARG A 160 15.41 1.36 -28.49
N GLN A 161 16.22 2.41 -28.38
CA GLN A 161 17.56 2.31 -27.79
C GLN A 161 17.50 1.98 -26.29
N LEU A 162 16.58 2.60 -25.54
CA LEU A 162 16.38 2.33 -24.11
C LEU A 162 15.89 0.89 -23.86
N GLU A 163 14.98 0.40 -24.69
CA GLU A 163 14.52 -0.99 -24.70
C GLU A 163 15.67 -1.97 -24.94
N THR A 164 16.59 -1.63 -25.84
CA THR A 164 17.73 -2.48 -26.20
C THR A 164 18.83 -2.48 -25.14
N SER A 165 19.09 -1.33 -24.50
CA SER A 165 20.15 -1.20 -23.49
C SER A 165 19.85 -2.05 -22.25
N GLY A 166 18.61 -1.96 -21.75
CA GLY A 166 18.13 -2.77 -20.63
C GLY A 166 18.87 -2.57 -19.29
N ASP A 167 19.70 -1.53 -19.18
CA ASP A 167 20.32 -1.15 -17.91
C ASP A 167 19.35 -0.32 -17.04
N TYR A 168 19.70 -0.15 -15.77
CA TYR A 168 18.86 0.57 -14.81
C TYR A 168 18.56 2.01 -15.24
N GLU A 169 19.55 2.72 -15.79
CA GLU A 169 19.40 4.12 -16.22
C GLU A 169 18.46 4.23 -17.43
N ALA A 170 18.59 3.30 -18.37
CA ALA A 170 17.73 3.18 -19.53
C ALA A 170 16.28 2.87 -19.12
N HIS A 171 16.09 1.97 -18.16
CA HIS A 171 14.78 1.66 -17.60
C HIS A 171 14.16 2.86 -16.88
N ALA A 172 14.93 3.53 -16.02
CA ALA A 172 14.48 4.71 -15.29
C ALA A 172 14.05 5.84 -16.25
N ARG A 173 14.80 6.03 -17.33
CA ARG A 173 14.49 6.96 -18.42
C ARG A 173 13.20 6.57 -19.13
N LYS A 174 13.12 5.32 -19.61
CA LYS A 174 11.98 4.82 -20.38
C LYS A 174 10.69 4.89 -19.58
N GLN A 175 10.72 4.49 -18.31
CA GLN A 175 9.55 4.51 -17.44
C GLN A 175 8.94 5.92 -17.32
N LYS A 176 9.75 6.99 -17.29
CA LYS A 176 9.27 8.39 -17.29
C LYS A 176 8.56 8.76 -18.61
N ILE A 177 9.08 8.28 -19.74
CA ILE A 177 8.45 8.44 -21.04
C ILE A 177 7.10 7.70 -21.07
N ASP A 178 7.08 6.45 -20.57
CA ASP A 178 5.87 5.62 -20.51
C ASP A 178 4.77 6.27 -19.66
N TYR A 179 5.15 6.85 -18.53
CA TYR A 179 4.24 7.62 -17.68
C TYR A 179 3.69 8.86 -18.41
N THR A 180 4.50 9.54 -19.20
CA THR A 180 4.05 10.70 -19.99
C THR A 180 2.95 10.30 -20.98
N VAL A 181 3.05 9.12 -21.61
CA VAL A 181 1.99 8.59 -22.49
C VAL A 181 0.69 8.40 -21.70
N LEU A 182 0.73 7.67 -20.58
CA LEU A 182 -0.45 7.41 -19.74
C LEU A 182 -1.12 8.70 -19.25
N LEU A 183 -0.31 9.61 -18.68
CA LEU A 183 -0.80 10.88 -18.14
C LEU A 183 -1.36 11.78 -19.25
N SER A 184 -0.80 11.73 -20.47
CA SER A 184 -1.30 12.52 -21.60
C SER A 184 -2.65 12.02 -22.08
N GLU A 185 -2.87 10.71 -22.12
CA GLU A 185 -4.19 10.14 -22.45
C GLU A 185 -5.22 10.46 -21.36
N CYS A 186 -4.83 10.40 -20.08
CA CYS A 186 -5.71 10.81 -18.99
C CYS A 186 -6.00 12.32 -18.94
N ALA A 187 -5.07 13.16 -19.40
CA ALA A 187 -5.27 14.60 -19.50
C ALA A 187 -6.30 15.01 -20.57
N ARG A 188 -6.55 14.15 -21.57
CA ARG A 188 -7.52 14.40 -22.64
C ARG A 188 -8.97 14.17 -22.21
N VAL A 189 -9.19 13.52 -21.07
CA VAL A 189 -10.52 13.31 -20.50
C VAL A 189 -10.71 14.22 -19.30
N ASP A 190 -11.92 14.77 -19.14
CA ASP A 190 -12.29 15.61 -18.00
C ASP A 190 -12.58 14.76 -16.75
N ALA A 191 -11.59 13.96 -16.36
CA ALA A 191 -11.65 13.15 -15.14
C ALA A 191 -11.28 14.00 -13.92
N LYS A 192 -11.94 13.77 -12.78
CA LYS A 192 -11.58 14.46 -11.52
C LYS A 192 -10.25 14.00 -10.95
N TYR A 193 -9.94 12.72 -11.12
CA TYR A 193 -8.74 12.09 -10.61
C TYR A 193 -8.09 11.23 -11.69
N THR A 194 -6.76 11.25 -11.74
CA THR A 194 -5.96 10.29 -12.50
C THR A 194 -5.33 9.30 -11.54
N MET A 195 -5.48 8.02 -11.81
CA MET A 195 -4.95 6.93 -11.02
C MET A 195 -3.92 6.16 -11.85
N THR A 196 -2.68 6.09 -11.38
CA THR A 196 -1.65 5.25 -12.00
C THR A 196 -1.57 3.94 -11.24
N LEU A 197 -1.52 2.84 -11.97
CA LEU A 197 -1.39 1.49 -11.43
C LEU A 197 -0.27 0.73 -12.16
N GLU A 198 0.51 -0.05 -11.42
CA GLU A 198 1.40 -1.05 -12.00
C GLU A 198 0.58 -2.24 -12.54
N ASP A 199 1.13 -2.99 -13.49
CA ASP A 199 0.44 -4.10 -14.15
C ASP A 199 0.41 -5.39 -13.32
N ASP A 200 1.01 -5.41 -12.14
CA ASP A 200 1.18 -6.56 -11.26
C ASP A 200 0.57 -6.36 -9.86
N VAL A 201 -0.62 -5.75 -9.84
CA VAL A 201 -1.39 -5.48 -8.62
C VAL A 201 -2.76 -6.15 -8.64
N ILE A 202 -3.31 -6.41 -7.47
CA ILE A 202 -4.66 -6.93 -7.31
C ILE A 202 -5.49 -5.97 -6.48
N ALA A 203 -6.63 -5.52 -7.02
CA ALA A 203 -7.53 -4.61 -6.32
C ALA A 203 -8.49 -5.34 -5.37
N LEU A 204 -8.76 -4.67 -4.24
CA LEU A 204 -9.75 -5.03 -3.25
C LEU A 204 -11.17 -4.94 -3.85
N ASP A 205 -12.05 -5.87 -3.49
CA ASP A 205 -13.49 -5.70 -3.72
C ASP A 205 -14.02 -4.41 -3.06
N GLY A 206 -14.70 -3.58 -3.84
CA GLY A 206 -15.14 -2.24 -3.47
C GLY A 206 -14.00 -1.24 -3.27
N TRP A 207 -12.88 -1.39 -3.98
CA TRP A 207 -11.80 -0.38 -3.95
C TRP A 207 -12.33 1.01 -4.37
N TYR A 208 -13.26 1.08 -5.32
CA TYR A 208 -13.77 2.31 -5.92
C TYR A 208 -14.36 3.26 -4.88
N HIS A 209 -15.38 2.82 -4.12
CA HIS A 209 -16.02 3.68 -3.12
C HIS A 209 -15.09 4.05 -1.97
N ARG A 210 -14.14 3.16 -1.64
CA ARG A 210 -13.12 3.42 -0.60
C ARG A 210 -12.11 4.45 -1.06
N ALA A 211 -11.68 4.40 -2.31
CA ALA A 211 -10.81 5.40 -2.91
C ALA A 211 -11.48 6.78 -2.89
N LEU A 212 -12.75 6.88 -3.30
CA LEU A 212 -13.51 8.14 -3.24
C LEU A 212 -13.65 8.68 -1.81
N GLY A 213 -14.04 7.83 -0.85
CA GLY A 213 -14.13 8.22 0.55
C GLY A 213 -12.79 8.71 1.12
N ALA A 214 -11.70 8.06 0.71
CA ALA A 214 -10.34 8.45 1.09
C ALA A 214 -9.92 9.77 0.44
N LEU A 215 -10.23 10.02 -0.83
CA LEU A 215 -9.94 11.29 -1.52
C LEU A 215 -10.71 12.45 -0.89
N HIS A 216 -12.00 12.27 -0.59
CA HIS A 216 -12.78 13.26 0.15
C HIS A 216 -12.16 13.58 1.52
N THR A 217 -11.71 12.55 2.23
CA THR A 217 -11.05 12.71 3.52
C THR A 217 -9.70 13.42 3.38
N ALA A 218 -8.89 13.06 2.39
CA ALA A 218 -7.61 13.69 2.07
C ALA A 218 -7.81 15.18 1.78
N ALA A 219 -8.75 15.52 0.89
CA ALA A 219 -9.08 16.90 0.54
C ALA A 219 -9.54 17.71 1.76
N ARG A 220 -10.39 17.14 2.62
CA ARG A 220 -10.80 17.80 3.87
C ARG A 220 -9.61 18.06 4.79
N LYS A 221 -8.78 17.04 5.05
CA LYS A 221 -7.61 17.18 5.92
C LYS A 221 -6.57 18.14 5.37
N THR A 222 -6.37 18.17 4.06
CA THR A 222 -5.52 19.16 3.37
C THR A 222 -5.98 20.58 3.66
N ARG A 223 -7.28 20.87 3.56
CA ARG A 223 -7.83 22.19 3.90
C ARG A 223 -7.69 22.53 5.38
N GLU A 224 -7.86 21.55 6.27
CA GLU A 224 -7.64 21.72 7.72
C GLU A 224 -6.19 22.08 8.06
N LEU A 225 -5.23 21.65 7.23
CA LEU A 225 -3.82 22.04 7.32
C LEU A 225 -3.53 23.41 6.67
N GLY A 226 -4.54 24.11 6.16
CA GLY A 226 -4.37 25.40 5.47
C GLY A 226 -3.67 25.30 4.12
N ARG A 227 -3.75 24.12 3.46
CA ARG A 227 -3.19 23.89 2.13
C ARG A 227 -4.33 23.78 1.11
N ASP A 228 -4.08 24.23 -0.11
CA ASP A 228 -5.09 24.20 -1.19
C ASP A 228 -5.17 22.82 -1.87
N SER A 229 -4.06 22.08 -1.89
CA SER A 229 -3.95 20.81 -2.60
C SER A 229 -3.01 19.82 -1.90
N PHE A 230 -3.13 18.56 -2.30
CA PHE A 230 -2.16 17.49 -2.03
C PHE A 230 -1.69 16.90 -3.36
N LEU A 231 -0.53 16.27 -3.37
CA LEU A 231 0.05 15.69 -4.59
C LEU A 231 -0.70 14.43 -5.00
N TYR A 232 -0.77 13.44 -4.10
CA TYR A 232 -1.48 12.20 -4.36
C TYR A 232 -2.06 11.57 -3.09
N LEU A 233 -2.98 10.64 -3.31
CA LEU A 233 -3.38 9.60 -2.36
C LEU A 233 -2.74 8.26 -2.79
N ARG A 234 -1.90 7.71 -1.94
CA ARG A 234 -1.30 6.38 -2.07
C ARG A 234 -2.30 5.33 -1.57
N ILE A 235 -2.55 4.32 -2.40
CA ILE A 235 -3.50 3.25 -2.08
C ILE A 235 -2.84 1.90 -1.78
N PHE A 236 -1.52 1.85 -1.85
CA PHE A 236 -0.69 0.73 -1.40
C PHE A 236 0.63 1.25 -0.85
N TYR A 237 1.13 0.62 0.21
CA TYR A 237 2.47 0.85 0.73
C TYR A 237 3.02 -0.47 1.27
N ASP A 238 4.34 -0.63 1.25
CA ASP A 238 4.98 -1.79 1.83
C ASP A 238 4.89 -1.79 3.37
N GLY A 239 4.30 -2.84 3.94
CA GLY A 239 4.18 -2.99 5.39
C GLY A 239 5.53 -3.07 6.12
N ARG A 240 6.61 -3.48 5.43
CA ARG A 240 7.97 -3.58 6.00
C ARG A 240 8.53 -2.22 6.43
N LEU A 241 8.17 -1.15 5.73
CA LEU A 241 8.68 0.20 6.00
C LEU A 241 8.04 0.86 7.22
N LEU A 242 6.97 0.28 7.75
CA LEU A 242 6.25 0.79 8.92
C LEU A 242 6.77 0.24 10.25
N GLY A 243 7.97 -0.37 10.22
CA GLY A 243 8.66 -0.96 11.36
C GLY A 243 9.28 0.05 12.34
N TRP A 244 10.16 -0.44 13.21
CA TRP A 244 10.97 0.38 14.10
C TRP A 244 12.10 1.06 13.32
N ASN A 245 11.78 2.17 12.67
CA ASN A 245 12.72 2.92 11.83
C ASN A 245 13.84 3.55 12.66
N SER A 246 15.09 3.40 12.21
CA SER A 246 16.28 3.81 12.96
C SER A 246 16.40 5.32 13.11
N GLU A 247 15.82 6.12 12.19
CA GLU A 247 15.86 7.58 12.25
C GLU A 247 15.08 8.14 13.46
N GLU A 248 14.14 7.35 14.00
CA GLU A 248 13.28 7.71 15.11
C GLU A 248 13.79 7.14 16.46
N TRP A 249 15.02 6.60 16.50
CA TRP A 249 15.61 6.01 17.72
C TRP A 249 15.60 6.96 18.93
N PRO A 250 15.83 8.29 18.82
CA PRO A 250 15.83 9.16 19.99
C PRO A 250 14.46 9.21 20.65
N LEU A 251 13.38 9.24 19.84
CA LEU A 251 12.01 9.23 20.33
C LEU A 251 11.69 7.92 21.06
N TYR A 252 12.15 6.78 20.54
CA TYR A 252 11.94 5.48 21.19
C TYR A 252 12.62 5.41 22.56
N VAL A 253 13.84 5.93 22.66
CA VAL A 253 14.59 6.01 23.92
C VAL A 253 13.90 6.98 24.88
N GLU A 254 13.51 8.16 24.41
CA GLU A 254 12.82 9.16 25.23
C GLU A 254 11.53 8.59 25.83
N LEU A 255 10.68 7.95 25.02
CA LEU A 255 9.44 7.34 25.49
C LEU A 255 9.70 6.18 26.47
N SER A 256 10.72 5.36 26.20
CA SER A 256 11.10 4.26 27.10
C SER A 256 11.60 4.77 28.45
N MET A 257 12.42 5.82 28.45
CA MET A 257 12.91 6.47 29.66
C MET A 257 11.79 7.19 30.41
N ALA A 258 10.86 7.84 29.70
CA ALA A 258 9.69 8.47 30.31
C ALA A 258 8.82 7.43 31.05
N VAL A 259 8.59 6.27 30.46
CA VAL A 259 7.87 5.15 31.11
C VAL A 259 8.58 4.72 32.40
N LEU A 260 9.91 4.54 32.36
CA LEU A 260 10.70 4.17 33.54
C LEU A 260 10.66 5.25 34.64
N ILE A 261 10.81 6.51 34.27
CA ILE A 261 10.76 7.64 35.22
C ILE A 261 9.38 7.71 35.87
N ILE A 262 8.30 7.62 35.08
CA ILE A 262 6.92 7.64 35.59
C ILE A 262 6.70 6.46 36.53
N GLU A 263 7.15 5.26 36.17
CA GLU A 263 7.06 4.08 37.04
C GLU A 263 7.79 4.30 38.38
N VAL A 264 9.04 4.77 38.34
CA VAL A 264 9.82 5.05 39.57
C VAL A 264 9.10 6.07 40.44
N LEU A 265 8.60 7.16 39.85
CA LEU A 265 7.88 8.21 40.58
C LEU A 265 6.60 7.66 41.22
N ILE A 266 5.83 6.83 40.51
CA ILE A 266 4.62 6.17 41.03
C ILE A 266 4.98 5.23 42.19
N LEU A 267 5.94 4.33 42.00
CA LEU A 267 6.33 3.35 43.02
C LEU A 267 6.91 4.04 44.27
N MET A 268 7.72 5.08 44.10
CA MET A 268 8.29 5.86 45.20
C MET A 268 7.20 6.66 45.92
N THR A 269 6.25 7.25 45.20
CA THR A 269 5.13 7.99 45.80
C THR A 269 4.20 7.04 46.56
N LEU A 270 3.87 5.87 46.01
CA LEU A 270 3.07 4.84 46.67
C LEU A 270 3.76 4.34 47.93
N ARG A 271 5.07 4.08 47.85
CA ARG A 271 5.88 3.71 49.02
C ARG A 271 5.87 4.83 50.07
N TRP A 272 6.00 6.09 49.67
CA TRP A 272 6.05 7.21 50.60
C TRP A 272 4.70 7.48 51.27
N ARG A 273 3.61 7.51 50.51
CA ARG A 273 2.27 7.88 50.99
C ARG A 273 1.49 6.72 51.63
N VAL A 274 1.68 5.48 51.18
CA VAL A 274 0.90 4.33 51.63
C VAL A 274 1.73 3.44 52.55
N VAL A 275 1.46 3.52 53.86
CA VAL A 275 2.22 2.80 54.91
C VAL A 275 2.24 1.28 54.68
N MET A 276 1.12 0.70 54.24
CA MET A 276 1.01 -0.73 53.93
C MET A 276 1.98 -1.16 52.82
N MET A 277 2.18 -0.30 51.81
CA MET A 277 3.03 -0.57 50.66
C MET A 277 4.53 -0.48 50.98
N ARG A 278 4.92 0.12 52.12
CA ARG A 278 6.33 0.19 52.53
C ARG A 278 6.93 -1.17 52.82
N LYS A 279 6.11 -2.13 53.28
CA LYS A 279 6.54 -3.51 53.58
C LYS A 279 6.68 -4.36 52.31
N THR A 280 5.88 -4.09 51.28
CA THR A 280 5.88 -4.85 50.01
C THR A 280 6.82 -4.25 48.97
N LEU A 281 6.76 -2.94 48.72
CA LEU A 281 7.62 -2.22 47.77
C LEU A 281 8.98 -1.88 48.37
N THR A 282 9.72 -2.88 48.85
CA THR A 282 11.09 -2.67 49.36
C THR A 282 12.00 -2.09 48.27
N ILE A 283 13.07 -1.37 48.66
CA ILE A 283 14.03 -0.79 47.71
C ILE A 283 14.56 -1.84 46.70
N PRO A 284 14.94 -3.08 47.10
CA PRO A 284 15.33 -4.12 46.16
C PRO A 284 14.22 -4.53 45.18
N VAL A 285 12.95 -4.54 45.60
CA VAL A 285 11.82 -4.84 44.71
C VAL A 285 11.62 -3.72 43.70
N VAL A 286 11.74 -2.46 44.12
CA VAL A 286 11.68 -1.31 43.20
C VAL A 286 12.82 -1.37 42.17
N PHE A 287 14.05 -1.68 42.61
CA PHE A 287 15.16 -1.89 41.68
C PHE A 287 14.94 -3.07 40.73
N LEU A 288 14.36 -4.18 41.21
CA LEU A 288 14.04 -5.33 40.36
C LEU A 288 12.97 -4.98 39.31
N LEU A 289 11.92 -4.25 39.71
CA LEU A 289 10.85 -3.81 38.82
C LEU A 289 11.41 -2.88 37.73
N CYS A 290 11.98 -1.75 38.13
CA CYS A 290 12.44 -0.71 37.21
C CYS A 290 13.72 -1.10 36.46
N GLY A 291 14.60 -1.90 37.06
CA GLY A 291 15.90 -2.26 36.49
C GLY A 291 15.91 -3.57 35.70
N VAL A 292 14.90 -4.43 35.86
CA VAL A 292 14.84 -5.74 35.17
C VAL A 292 13.48 -5.97 34.53
N CYS A 293 12.40 -5.99 35.31
CA CYS A 293 11.09 -6.37 34.80
C CYS A 293 10.58 -5.41 33.71
N THR A 294 10.62 -4.10 33.95
CA THR A 294 10.16 -3.10 32.98
C THR A 294 11.04 -3.04 31.74
N PRO A 295 12.40 -3.02 31.83
CA PRO A 295 13.26 -3.15 30.66
C PRO A 295 13.00 -4.42 29.85
N MET A 296 12.72 -5.56 30.48
CA MET A 296 12.33 -6.78 29.77
C MET A 296 11.02 -6.62 29.01
N LEU A 297 10.00 -6.00 29.63
CA LEU A 297 8.71 -5.73 28.96
C LEU A 297 8.84 -4.72 27.81
N ILE A 298 9.66 -3.68 27.97
CA ILE A 298 10.00 -2.74 26.90
C ILE A 298 10.69 -3.48 25.75
N GLY A 299 11.68 -4.32 26.07
CA GLY A 299 12.36 -5.16 25.07
C GLY A 299 11.39 -6.08 24.34
N LEU A 300 10.43 -6.68 25.05
CA LEU A 300 9.39 -7.52 24.46
C LEU A 300 8.42 -6.72 23.56
N PHE A 301 8.10 -5.48 23.94
CA PHE A 301 7.29 -4.57 23.12
C PHE A 301 7.97 -4.27 21.77
N PHE A 302 9.26 -3.97 21.77
CA PHE A 302 10.02 -3.79 20.51
C PHE A 302 10.15 -5.11 19.74
N ALA A 303 10.44 -6.23 20.43
CA ALA A 303 10.52 -7.55 19.82
C ALA A 303 9.21 -8.00 19.15
N ALA A 304 8.06 -7.58 19.67
CA ALA A 304 6.75 -7.86 19.09
C ALA A 304 6.50 -7.16 17.75
N GLY A 305 7.34 -6.19 17.38
CA GLY A 305 7.22 -5.45 16.13
C GLY A 305 6.28 -4.25 16.23
N ARG A 306 6.58 -3.23 15.42
CA ARG A 306 5.86 -1.96 15.40
C ARG A 306 4.42 -2.20 14.96
N ASN A 307 4.19 -2.80 13.79
CA ASN A 307 2.86 -2.91 13.19
C ASN A 307 1.89 -3.75 14.04
N CYS A 308 2.40 -4.73 14.80
CA CYS A 308 1.61 -5.51 15.73
C CYS A 308 1.22 -4.70 16.97
N MET A 309 2.17 -3.95 17.55
CA MET A 309 1.94 -3.22 18.80
C MET A 309 1.23 -1.89 18.60
N LEU A 310 1.51 -1.19 17.49
CA LEU A 310 0.97 0.12 17.14
C LEU A 310 0.47 0.12 15.68
N PRO A 311 -0.55 -0.70 15.35
CA PRO A 311 -1.11 -0.74 14.00
C PRO A 311 -1.64 0.63 13.58
N LYS A 312 -1.47 0.98 12.30
CA LYS A 312 -2.11 2.18 11.74
C LYS A 312 -3.63 1.98 11.82
N ARG A 313 -4.32 2.99 12.37
CA ARG A 313 -5.78 2.98 12.43
C ARG A 313 -6.35 3.10 11.02
N PRO A 314 -7.51 2.51 10.71
CA PRO A 314 -8.20 2.76 9.45
C PRO A 314 -8.45 4.25 9.21
N GLY A 315 -8.30 4.69 7.96
CA GLY A 315 -8.46 6.08 7.56
C GLY A 315 -7.31 6.59 6.70
N VAL A 316 -7.25 7.91 6.51
CA VAL A 316 -6.25 8.58 5.66
C VAL A 316 -5.19 9.26 6.52
N HIS A 317 -3.92 9.01 6.23
CA HIS A 317 -2.77 9.47 7.03
C HIS A 317 -1.74 10.17 6.16
N LEU A 318 -1.07 11.20 6.71
CA LEU A 318 0.10 11.78 6.04
C LEU A 318 1.20 10.72 5.97
N MET A 319 1.85 10.62 4.82
CA MET A 319 2.91 9.64 4.55
C MET A 319 4.00 10.26 3.68
N HIS A 320 4.68 11.28 4.22
CA HIS A 320 5.84 11.91 3.56
C HIS A 320 7.11 11.06 3.67
N LYS A 321 7.16 10.16 4.66
CA LYS A 321 8.27 9.23 4.91
C LYS A 321 7.72 7.82 5.01
N TYR A 322 8.59 6.84 4.79
CA TYR A 322 8.29 5.41 4.96
C TYR A 322 7.12 4.93 4.10
N GLY A 323 6.83 5.67 3.04
CA GLY A 323 5.94 5.26 1.98
C GLY A 323 6.81 4.95 0.78
N CYS A 324 7.01 3.67 0.52
CA CYS A 324 7.55 3.26 -0.77
C CYS A 324 6.41 2.87 -1.69
N CYS A 325 6.79 3.10 -2.95
CA CYS A 325 6.42 2.37 -4.13
C CYS A 325 5.17 2.94 -4.81
N ALA A 326 5.18 2.90 -6.14
CA ALA A 326 4.22 3.57 -7.01
C ALA A 326 3.19 2.61 -7.63
N GLN A 327 2.99 1.43 -7.02
CA GLN A 327 2.00 0.43 -7.47
C GLN A 327 0.62 1.01 -7.66
N GLY A 328 0.25 1.99 -6.84
CA GLY A 328 -1.04 2.67 -6.94
C GLY A 328 -1.04 4.05 -6.30
N LEU A 329 -1.14 5.07 -7.14
CA LEU A 329 -1.22 6.47 -6.76
C LEU A 329 -2.42 7.12 -7.44
N ILE A 330 -3.16 7.95 -6.70
CA ILE A 330 -4.29 8.72 -7.21
C ILE A 330 -3.98 10.20 -7.08
N PHE A 331 -3.96 10.90 -8.20
CA PHE A 331 -3.66 12.32 -8.33
C PHE A 331 -4.95 13.10 -8.61
N PRO A 332 -5.18 14.23 -7.92
CA PRO A 332 -6.11 15.24 -8.43
C PRO A 332 -5.72 15.67 -9.85
N GLN A 333 -6.68 15.84 -10.75
CA GLN A 333 -6.37 16.07 -12.17
C GLN A 333 -5.48 17.29 -12.43
N HIS A 334 -5.65 18.37 -11.66
CA HIS A 334 -4.80 19.56 -11.79
C HIS A 334 -3.34 19.28 -11.44
N GLN A 335 -3.04 18.35 -10.52
CA GLN A 335 -1.66 17.95 -10.24
C GLN A 335 -1.01 17.27 -11.46
N VAL A 336 -1.80 16.55 -12.27
CA VAL A 336 -1.31 15.94 -13.51
C VAL A 336 -0.98 17.01 -14.54
N LEU A 337 -1.94 17.89 -14.82
CA LEU A 337 -1.84 18.92 -15.86
C LEU A 337 -0.76 19.96 -15.54
N ASP A 338 -0.75 20.48 -14.32
CA ASP A 338 0.07 21.64 -13.96
C ASP A 338 1.49 21.25 -13.54
N HIS A 339 1.71 19.99 -13.16
CA HIS A 339 2.97 19.56 -12.54
C HIS A 339 3.56 18.28 -13.11
N LEU A 340 2.84 17.15 -13.09
CA LEU A 340 3.41 15.85 -13.45
C LEU A 340 3.77 15.73 -14.93
N LEU A 341 2.88 16.19 -15.82
CA LEU A 341 3.13 16.15 -17.26
C LEU A 341 4.38 16.97 -17.66
N PRO A 342 4.51 18.25 -17.25
CA PRO A 342 5.75 18.99 -17.47
C PRO A 342 6.97 18.30 -16.85
N LEU A 343 6.83 17.79 -15.62
CA LEU A 343 7.92 17.16 -14.88
C LEU A 343 8.50 15.93 -15.61
N TYR A 344 7.65 15.04 -16.13
CA TYR A 344 8.10 13.84 -16.83
C TYR A 344 8.43 14.07 -18.31
N GLY A 345 7.76 15.02 -18.96
CA GLY A 345 7.99 15.34 -20.37
C GLY A 345 9.33 16.05 -20.62
N GLU A 346 9.77 16.90 -19.70
CA GLU A 346 10.97 17.74 -19.88
C GLU A 346 12.24 17.15 -19.24
N THR A 347 12.09 16.20 -18.31
CA THR A 347 13.25 15.67 -17.59
C THR A 347 14.13 14.85 -18.52
N HIS A 348 15.46 14.99 -18.39
CA HIS A 348 16.48 14.10 -18.97
C HIS A 348 17.10 13.12 -17.95
N ASP A 349 16.60 13.14 -16.70
CA ASP A 349 17.15 12.38 -15.59
C ASP A 349 17.06 10.87 -15.83
N THR A 350 18.18 10.17 -15.64
CA THR A 350 18.32 8.71 -15.70
C THR A 350 18.66 8.08 -14.35
N HIS A 351 18.93 8.88 -13.32
CA HIS A 351 19.51 8.42 -12.06
C HIS A 351 18.49 7.78 -11.10
N ALA A 352 17.21 8.12 -11.26
CA ALA A 352 16.13 7.61 -10.41
C ALA A 352 14.95 7.11 -11.25
N ALA A 353 14.37 5.98 -10.85
CA ALA A 353 13.09 5.50 -11.37
C ALA A 353 11.95 6.50 -11.06
N VAL A 354 10.79 6.33 -11.71
CA VAL A 354 9.67 7.28 -11.65
C VAL A 354 9.21 7.57 -10.23
N ASP A 355 9.18 6.56 -9.38
CA ASP A 355 8.71 6.64 -8.00
C ASP A 355 9.66 7.48 -7.12
N THR A 356 10.95 7.19 -7.15
CA THR A 356 12.00 7.89 -6.42
C THR A 356 12.09 9.34 -6.89
N PHE A 357 12.05 9.55 -8.21
CA PHE A 357 12.05 10.87 -8.81
C PHE A 357 10.84 11.73 -8.36
N LEU A 358 9.66 11.12 -8.27
CA LEU A 358 8.46 11.81 -7.77
C LEU A 358 8.55 12.14 -6.28
N GLU A 359 9.06 11.22 -5.46
CA GLU A 359 9.24 11.46 -4.02
C GLU A 359 10.24 12.59 -3.75
N ASP A 360 11.35 12.64 -4.50
CA ASP A 360 12.34 13.71 -4.41
C ASP A 360 11.75 15.06 -4.82
N TRP A 361 11.00 15.08 -5.93
CA TRP A 361 10.27 16.28 -6.36
C TRP A 361 9.28 16.76 -5.29
N ALA A 362 8.56 15.83 -4.65
CA ALA A 362 7.59 16.12 -3.60
C ALA A 362 8.26 16.63 -2.31
N ASN A 363 9.40 16.04 -1.93
CA ASN A 363 10.21 16.46 -0.78
C ASN A 363 10.69 17.90 -0.95
N ASN A 364 11.21 18.24 -2.13
CA ASN A 364 11.73 19.58 -2.44
C ASN A 364 10.67 20.68 -2.44
N ARG A 365 9.38 20.32 -2.52
CA ARG A 365 8.25 21.26 -2.55
C ARG A 365 7.36 21.18 -1.31
N ASP A 366 7.71 20.34 -0.33
CA ASP A 366 6.88 20.07 0.85
C ASP A 366 5.43 19.69 0.45
N SER A 367 5.31 18.89 -0.62
CA SER A 367 4.04 18.48 -1.17
C SER A 367 3.38 17.43 -0.27
N LEU A 368 2.10 17.65 0.07
CA LEU A 368 1.35 16.73 0.91
C LEU A 368 1.11 15.41 0.17
N ARG A 369 1.48 14.31 0.84
CA ARG A 369 1.27 12.94 0.34
C ARG A 369 0.44 12.17 1.36
N TRP A 370 -0.75 11.76 0.95
CA TRP A 370 -1.68 11.01 1.79
C TRP A 370 -1.59 9.52 1.47
N ALA A 371 -1.91 8.66 2.43
CA ALA A 371 -2.09 7.23 2.21
C ALA A 371 -3.37 6.75 2.91
N VAL A 372 -4.08 5.79 2.30
CA VAL A 372 -5.25 5.15 2.90
C VAL A 372 -4.88 3.83 3.57
N THR A 373 -5.44 3.59 4.75
CA THR A 373 -5.36 2.34 5.51
C THR A 373 -6.78 1.82 5.76
N PRO A 374 -7.09 0.53 5.52
CA PRO A 374 -6.24 -0.48 4.88
C PRO A 374 -5.92 -0.13 3.42
N VAL A 375 -4.88 -0.74 2.86
CA VAL A 375 -4.52 -0.60 1.45
C VAL A 375 -5.63 -1.16 0.55
N LEU A 376 -5.80 -0.58 -0.64
CA LEU A 376 -6.88 -0.92 -1.56
C LEU A 376 -6.42 -1.84 -2.70
N ILE A 377 -5.12 -2.03 -2.84
CA ILE A 377 -4.52 -2.98 -3.78
C ILE A 377 -3.39 -3.73 -3.07
N GLN A 378 -2.95 -4.85 -3.66
CA GLN A 378 -1.79 -5.62 -3.22
C GLN A 378 -0.88 -5.90 -4.40
N HIS A 379 0.42 -5.71 -4.23
CA HIS A 379 1.42 -6.14 -5.19
C HIS A 379 1.48 -7.68 -5.25
N VAL A 380 1.42 -8.24 -6.45
CA VAL A 380 1.44 -9.69 -6.68
C VAL A 380 2.48 -10.13 -7.70
N GLY A 381 3.29 -9.19 -8.19
CA GLY A 381 4.42 -9.47 -9.04
C GLY A 381 5.43 -10.34 -8.31
N GLY A 382 5.76 -11.51 -8.84
CA GLY A 382 6.98 -12.20 -8.45
C GLY A 382 8.09 -11.81 -9.40
N LYS A 383 7.92 -12.15 -10.68
CA LYS A 383 8.94 -12.02 -11.73
C LYS A 383 9.09 -10.56 -12.14
N SER A 384 10.24 -9.97 -11.79
CA SER A 384 10.63 -8.66 -12.26
C SER A 384 10.85 -8.68 -13.78
N SER A 385 10.47 -7.60 -14.48
CA SER A 385 10.83 -7.38 -15.89
C SER A 385 12.33 -7.18 -16.12
N HIS A 386 13.12 -7.12 -15.05
CA HIS A 386 14.54 -6.70 -15.06
C HIS A 386 15.54 -7.86 -14.96
N GLY A 387 15.18 -9.07 -15.39
CA GLY A 387 16.11 -10.22 -15.49
C GLY A 387 16.68 -10.75 -14.16
N ALA A 388 16.29 -10.21 -13.01
CA ALA A 388 16.67 -10.75 -11.70
C ALA A 388 15.68 -11.84 -11.26
N GLY A 389 16.07 -13.10 -11.50
CA GLY A 389 15.48 -14.28 -10.89
C GLY A 389 14.70 -15.18 -11.84
N ASP A 390 15.23 -16.38 -12.08
CA ASP A 390 14.45 -17.52 -12.54
C ASP A 390 13.46 -17.88 -11.43
N GLN A 391 12.25 -17.34 -11.53
CA GLN A 391 11.21 -17.59 -10.55
C GLN A 391 10.32 -18.74 -10.96
N GLU A 392 10.21 -19.73 -10.07
CA GLU A 392 9.09 -20.65 -10.08
C GLU A 392 7.80 -19.89 -9.79
N MET A 393 6.80 -20.13 -10.63
CA MET A 393 5.49 -19.51 -10.60
C MET A 393 4.85 -19.64 -9.20
N GLY A 394 4.82 -18.55 -8.42
CA GLY A 394 4.10 -18.48 -7.13
C GLY A 394 4.93 -18.24 -5.87
N SER A 395 6.25 -18.03 -5.96
CA SER A 395 7.07 -17.66 -4.79
C SER A 395 7.30 -16.14 -4.72
N LEU A 396 6.84 -15.48 -3.65
CA LEU A 396 7.17 -14.09 -3.35
C LEU A 396 8.59 -14.04 -2.76
N THR A 397 9.50 -13.29 -3.38
CA THR A 397 10.84 -13.08 -2.82
C THR A 397 10.77 -12.23 -1.55
N ASP A 398 11.83 -12.28 -0.73
CA ASP A 398 11.90 -11.50 0.51
C ASP A 398 11.82 -9.99 0.28
N ASP A 399 12.19 -9.54 -0.92
CA ASP A 399 12.33 -8.14 -1.30
C ASP A 399 11.08 -7.52 -1.92
N MET A 400 10.05 -8.33 -2.24
CA MET A 400 8.81 -7.83 -2.84
C MET A 400 8.03 -6.92 -1.88
N PRO A 401 7.56 -5.74 -2.34
CA PRO A 401 6.63 -4.91 -1.59
C PRO A 401 5.38 -5.70 -1.20
N PHE A 402 5.00 -5.69 0.08
CA PHE A 402 3.88 -6.50 0.54
C PHE A 402 3.12 -5.87 1.72
N ASP A 403 1.79 -5.86 1.69
CA ASP A 403 0.97 -5.49 2.83
C ASP A 403 0.30 -6.74 3.44
N TYR A 404 0.83 -7.16 4.57
CA TYR A 404 0.39 -8.35 5.29
C TYR A 404 -1.06 -8.28 5.79
N SER A 405 -1.65 -7.08 5.87
CA SER A 405 -3.04 -6.90 6.31
C SER A 405 -4.03 -7.13 5.17
N PHE A 406 -3.61 -6.98 3.91
CA PHE A 406 -4.46 -7.22 2.75
C PHE A 406 -4.93 -8.68 2.68
N GLU A 407 -4.09 -9.63 3.07
CA GLU A 407 -4.43 -11.06 3.10
C GLU A 407 -5.42 -11.45 4.21
N MET A 408 -5.74 -10.52 5.12
CA MET A 408 -6.69 -10.73 6.21
C MET A 408 -8.12 -10.30 5.85
N ASN A 409 -8.34 -9.83 4.63
CA ASN A 409 -9.64 -9.40 4.15
C ASN A 409 -10.63 -10.56 4.02
N ASP A 410 -11.89 -10.30 4.40
CA ASP A 410 -13.00 -11.24 4.28
C ASP A 410 -13.81 -10.91 3.02
N PRO A 411 -13.79 -11.77 1.97
CA PRO A 411 -14.47 -11.49 0.71
C PRO A 411 -15.98 -11.36 0.86
N ILE A 412 -16.60 -12.11 1.78
CA ILE A 412 -18.05 -12.07 1.97
C ILE A 412 -18.45 -10.74 2.61
N LYS A 413 -17.65 -10.27 3.57
CA LYS A 413 -17.89 -8.99 4.23
C LYS A 413 -17.72 -7.82 3.27
N LEU A 414 -16.67 -7.85 2.44
CA LEU A 414 -16.38 -6.80 1.47
C LEU A 414 -17.46 -6.70 0.40
N ALA A 415 -17.90 -7.82 -0.17
CA ALA A 415 -18.96 -7.85 -1.17
C ALA A 415 -20.29 -7.29 -0.64
N LYS A 416 -20.65 -7.64 0.61
CA LYS A 416 -21.85 -7.10 1.26
C LYS A 416 -21.76 -5.60 1.50
N GLU A 417 -20.59 -5.10 1.90
CA GLU A 417 -20.36 -3.67 2.08
C GLU A 417 -20.50 -2.92 0.76
N HIS A 418 -19.88 -3.43 -0.31
CA HIS A 418 -19.95 -2.82 -1.64
C HIS A 418 -21.39 -2.80 -2.17
N GLN A 419 -22.12 -3.90 -2.08
CA GLN A 419 -23.55 -3.94 -2.46
C GLN A 419 -24.41 -2.91 -1.71
N ALA A 420 -24.17 -2.73 -0.41
CA ALA A 420 -24.88 -1.73 0.38
C ALA A 420 -24.55 -0.30 -0.08
N TRP A 421 -23.30 -0.04 -0.48
CA TRP A 421 -22.88 1.24 -1.03
C TRP A 421 -23.53 1.51 -2.40
N VAL A 422 -23.52 0.53 -3.32
CA VAL A 422 -24.17 0.64 -4.64
C VAL A 422 -25.67 0.93 -4.47
N ALA A 423 -26.34 0.21 -3.57
CA ALA A 423 -27.76 0.43 -3.29
C ALA A 423 -28.06 1.82 -2.68
N GLU A 424 -27.11 2.43 -1.98
CA GLU A 424 -27.22 3.81 -1.49
C GLU A 424 -26.96 4.82 -2.62
N MET A 425 -25.96 4.57 -3.48
CA MET A 425 -25.67 5.42 -4.63
C MET A 425 -26.89 5.50 -5.57
N LEU A 426 -27.49 4.36 -5.91
CA LEU A 426 -28.69 4.29 -6.75
C LEU A 426 -29.90 5.04 -6.15
N ARG A 427 -29.98 5.13 -4.82
CA ARG A 427 -31.03 5.90 -4.14
C ARG A 427 -30.80 7.40 -4.19
N ARG A 428 -29.54 7.85 -4.24
CA ARG A 428 -29.19 9.28 -4.28
C ARG A 428 -29.25 9.88 -5.69
N ASP A 429 -29.10 9.05 -6.72
CA ASP A 429 -29.09 9.49 -8.11
C ASP A 429 -30.12 8.72 -8.98
N PRO A 430 -31.44 8.93 -8.72
CA PRO A 430 -32.51 8.17 -9.38
C PRO A 430 -32.66 8.47 -10.87
N ALA A 431 -32.04 9.54 -11.38
CA ALA A 431 -32.02 9.88 -12.81
C ALA A 431 -31.21 8.89 -13.66
N VAL A 432 -30.44 8.00 -13.01
CA VAL A 432 -29.49 7.08 -13.64
C VAL A 432 -30.03 5.63 -13.69
N GLY A 433 -31.15 5.34 -12.99
CA GLY A 433 -31.81 4.02 -12.98
C GLY A 433 -32.86 3.81 -14.08
N GLY A 434 -32.99 4.72 -15.04
CA GLY A 434 -33.96 4.64 -16.12
C GLY A 434 -33.53 3.65 -17.20
N GLN A 435 -34.04 2.41 -17.16
CA GLN A 435 -34.03 1.53 -18.32
C GLN A 435 -34.60 2.26 -19.56
N PRO A 436 -33.95 2.16 -20.74
CA PRO A 436 -34.61 2.58 -21.97
C PRO A 436 -35.81 1.65 -22.19
N ARG A 437 -37.01 2.25 -22.34
CA ARG A 437 -38.20 1.54 -22.80
C ARG A 437 -38.09 1.19 -24.28
#